data_AF-A0A0X3Y629-F1
#
_entry.id   AF-A0A0X3Y629-F1
#
_cell.length_a   1.000
_cell.length_b   1.000
_cell.length_c   1.000
_cell.angle_alpha   90.00
_cell.angle_beta   90.00
_cell.angle_gamma   90.00
#
_symmetry.space_group_name_H-M   'P 1'
#
loop_
_entity.id
_entity.type
_entity.pdbx_description
1 polymer ?
#
loop_
_entity_poly.entity_id
_entity_poly.type
_entity_poly.pdbx_seq_one_letter_code
_entity_poly.pdbx_strand_id
1 'polypeptide(L)'
;MSSLYIADFVSDAPEQCRPTDVDLSNIEVTQFFQQAREVEHKTLHDHYNYAPCAIEGTLKYHQQNCNWQVRAGATGHIQCGDVYRYFACDDCEALFKTSETKE
;
A
#
# COMPACT_ATOMS: atom_id res chain seq x y z
N MET A 1 7.55 7.55 11.22
CA MET A 1 6.41 6.65 11.48
C MET A 1 6.77 5.83 12.71
N SER A 2 5.89 5.74 13.71
CA SER A 2 6.22 5.10 15.00
C SER A 2 5.53 3.75 15.20
N SER A 3 4.38 3.55 14.57
CA SER A 3 3.63 2.29 14.62
C SER A 3 2.76 2.17 13.37
N LEU A 4 2.96 1.14 12.57
CA LEU A 4 2.12 0.81 11.42
C LEU A 4 1.47 -0.53 11.69
N TYR A 5 0.16 -0.62 11.49
CA TYR A 5 -0.64 -1.80 11.68
C TYR A 5 -1.49 -2.06 10.43
N ILE A 6 -1.45 -3.29 9.94
CA ILE A 6 -2.32 -3.78 8.88
C ILE A 6 -3.62 -4.19 9.54
N ALA A 7 -4.71 -3.54 9.17
CA ALA A 7 -6.03 -3.84 9.72
C ALA A 7 -6.61 -5.04 8.99
N ASP A 8 -6.76 -4.93 7.67
CA ASP A 8 -7.43 -5.95 6.87
C ASP A 8 -6.97 -5.93 5.40
N PHE A 9 -7.27 -7.02 4.69
CA PHE A 9 -7.06 -7.14 3.26
C PHE A 9 -8.37 -6.80 2.53
N VAL A 10 -8.29 -5.89 1.57
CA VAL A 10 -9.43 -5.43 0.78
C VAL A 10 -9.22 -5.75 -0.68
N SER A 11 -10.20 -6.41 -1.28
CA SER A 11 -10.20 -6.62 -2.70
C SER A 11 -11.52 -6.27 -3.36
N ASP A 12 -11.42 -5.57 -4.49
CA ASP A 12 -12.51 -5.33 -5.43
C ASP A 12 -12.83 -6.59 -6.28
N ALA A 13 -11.89 -7.52 -6.38
CA ALA A 13 -12.03 -8.79 -7.08
C ALA A 13 -11.59 -9.95 -6.17
N PRO A 14 -12.35 -10.27 -5.11
CA PRO A 14 -11.98 -11.31 -4.15
C PRO A 14 -11.87 -12.71 -4.77
N GLU A 15 -12.47 -12.94 -5.94
CA GLU A 15 -12.30 -14.18 -6.71
C GLU A 15 -10.95 -14.30 -7.43
N GLN A 16 -10.26 -13.16 -7.65
CA GLN A 16 -8.99 -13.06 -8.37
C GLN A 16 -7.83 -12.56 -7.50
N CYS A 17 -8.11 -12.03 -6.32
CA CYS A 17 -7.12 -11.56 -5.38
C CYS A 17 -7.11 -12.40 -4.12
N ARG A 18 -5.93 -12.91 -3.78
CA ARG A 18 -5.66 -13.57 -2.52
C ARG A 18 -4.88 -12.62 -1.63
N PRO A 19 -4.97 -12.76 -0.30
CA PRO A 19 -4.10 -12.01 0.61
C PRO A 19 -2.62 -12.28 0.31
N THR A 20 -2.29 -13.46 -0.26
CA THR A 20 -0.94 -13.81 -0.70
C THR A 20 -0.40 -12.91 -1.83
N ASP A 21 -1.27 -12.35 -2.67
CA ASP A 21 -0.87 -11.44 -3.77
C ASP A 21 -0.43 -10.06 -3.23
N VAL A 22 -0.70 -9.78 -1.95
CA VAL A 22 -0.32 -8.56 -1.25
C VAL A 22 0.07 -8.90 0.19
N ASP A 23 0.86 -9.97 0.36
CA ASP A 23 1.33 -10.49 1.66
C ASP A 23 2.45 -9.63 2.25
N LEU A 24 2.28 -8.31 2.23
CA LEU A 24 3.26 -7.41 2.80
C LEU A 24 3.11 -7.42 4.32
N SER A 25 4.22 -7.62 5.01
CA SER A 25 4.31 -7.41 6.45
C SER A 25 4.34 -5.92 6.78
N ASN A 26 4.05 -5.56 8.04
CA ASN A 26 4.09 -4.16 8.50
C ASN A 26 5.45 -3.48 8.19
N ILE A 27 6.54 -4.26 8.20
CA ILE A 27 7.89 -3.79 7.86
C ILE A 27 7.97 -3.44 6.37
N GLU A 28 7.48 -4.31 5.48
CA GLU A 28 7.52 -4.11 4.03
C GLU A 28 6.62 -2.95 3.61
N VAL A 29 5.45 -2.81 4.22
CA VAL A 29 4.59 -1.63 4.03
C VAL A 29 5.30 -0.35 4.46
N THR A 30 6.03 -0.40 5.58
CA THR A 30 6.82 0.75 6.04
C THR A 30 7.93 1.08 5.05
N GLN A 31 8.64 0.07 4.54
CA GLN A 31 9.67 0.24 3.52
C GLN A 31 9.08 0.79 2.22
N PHE A 32 7.90 0.32 1.81
CA PHE A 32 7.16 0.85 0.68
C PHE A 32 6.93 2.35 0.87
N PHE A 33 6.35 2.80 1.98
CA PHE A 33 6.14 4.23 2.19
C PHE A 33 7.43 5.06 2.35
N GLN A 34 8.54 4.42 2.73
CA GLN A 34 9.86 5.08 2.80
C GLN A 34 10.52 5.24 1.43
N GLN A 35 10.29 4.30 0.51
CA GLN A 35 10.86 4.30 -0.83
C GLN A 35 9.93 4.95 -1.87
N ALA A 36 8.62 4.82 -1.67
CA ALA A 36 7.60 5.38 -2.52
C ALA A 36 7.69 6.90 -2.51
N ARG A 37 7.51 7.48 -3.69
CA ARG A 37 7.42 8.94 -3.82
C ARG A 37 5.96 9.37 -3.66
N GLU A 38 5.76 10.50 -3.00
CA GLU A 38 4.46 11.14 -2.97
C GLU A 38 4.12 11.64 -4.38
N VAL A 39 2.95 11.26 -4.88
CA VAL A 39 2.43 11.63 -6.19
C VAL A 39 1.04 12.23 -6.05
N GLU A 40 0.58 12.94 -7.08
CA GLU A 40 -0.81 13.39 -7.12
C GLU A 40 -1.75 12.24 -7.50
N HIS A 41 -3.00 12.31 -7.04
CA HIS A 41 -4.04 11.33 -7.36
C HIS A 41 -4.16 11.07 -8.86
N LYS A 42 -4.06 12.14 -9.67
CA LYS A 42 -4.13 12.05 -11.12
C LYS A 42 -3.00 11.18 -11.68
N THR A 43 -1.77 11.36 -11.20
CA THR A 43 -0.62 10.57 -11.63
C THR A 43 -0.83 9.09 -11.31
N LEU A 44 -1.43 8.78 -10.15
CA LEU A 44 -1.71 7.40 -9.76
C LEU A 44 -2.73 6.75 -10.70
N HIS A 45 -3.76 7.48 -11.11
CA HIS A 45 -4.79 6.99 -12.05
C HIS A 45 -4.32 6.92 -13.51
N ASP A 46 -3.52 7.88 -13.97
CA ASP A 46 -3.05 7.95 -15.38
C ASP A 46 -1.88 6.99 -15.64
N HIS A 47 -0.99 6.78 -14.65
CA HIS A 47 0.29 6.10 -14.88
C HIS A 47 0.43 4.74 -14.18
N TYR A 48 -0.41 4.43 -13.19
CA TYR A 48 -0.26 3.19 -12.42
C TYR A 48 -1.48 2.30 -12.54
N ASN A 49 -1.23 0.99 -12.57
CA ASN A 49 -2.29 0.02 -12.75
C ASN A 49 -3.11 -0.09 -11.45
N TYR A 50 -4.43 0.11 -11.56
CA TYR A 50 -5.33 -0.01 -10.42
C TYR A 50 -5.54 -1.49 -10.09
N ALA A 51 -4.68 -2.03 -9.23
CA ALA A 51 -4.83 -3.41 -8.78
C ALA A 51 -6.10 -3.55 -7.93
N PRO A 52 -6.92 -4.59 -8.18
CA PRO A 52 -8.10 -4.88 -7.38
C PRO A 52 -7.74 -5.45 -6.00
N CYS A 53 -6.46 -5.76 -5.74
CA CYS A 53 -5.97 -6.32 -4.49
C CYS A 53 -5.27 -5.24 -3.66
N ALA A 54 -5.69 -5.06 -2.41
CA ALA A 54 -5.16 -4.05 -1.52
C ALA A 54 -5.13 -4.54 -0.08
N ILE A 55 -4.28 -3.92 0.72
CA ILE A 55 -4.30 -4.01 2.17
C ILE A 55 -4.52 -2.63 2.72
N GLU A 56 -5.29 -2.55 3.79
CA GLU A 56 -5.49 -1.31 4.52
C GLU A 56 -5.09 -1.46 5.97
N GLY A 57 -4.86 -0.32 6.60
CA GLY A 57 -4.44 -0.31 7.98
C GLY A 57 -4.45 1.07 8.57
N THR A 58 -3.90 1.13 9.78
CA THR A 58 -3.69 2.39 10.48
C THR A 58 -2.22 2.55 10.80
N LEU A 59 -1.74 3.78 10.73
CA LEU A 59 -0.40 4.13 11.13
C LEU A 59 -0.43 5.33 12.05
N LYS A 60 0.59 5.45 12.88
CA LYS A 60 0.81 6.60 13.74
C LYS A 60 1.89 7.48 13.12
N TYR A 61 1.45 8.59 12.53
CA TYR A 61 2.30 9.61 11.93
C TYR A 61 2.24 10.87 12.79
N HIS A 62 3.37 11.31 13.34
CA HIS A 62 3.45 12.50 14.22
C HIS A 62 2.38 12.51 15.34
N GLN A 63 2.23 11.39 16.05
CA GLN A 63 1.20 11.17 17.09
C GLN A 63 -0.26 11.22 16.60
N GLN A 64 -0.53 11.42 15.31
CA GLN A 64 -1.86 11.31 14.72
C GLN A 64 -2.09 9.89 14.18
N ASN A 65 -3.30 9.39 14.36
CA ASN A 65 -3.76 8.16 13.74
C ASN A 65 -4.18 8.48 12.30
N CYS A 66 -3.49 7.89 11.34
CA CYS A 66 -3.81 7.99 9.93
C CYS A 66 -4.17 6.61 9.41
N ASN A 67 -5.13 6.55 8.51
CA ASN A 67 -5.42 5.35 7.75
C ASN A 67 -4.49 5.30 6.54
N TRP A 68 -4.18 4.10 6.09
CA TRP A 68 -3.40 3.92 4.88
C TRP A 68 -3.92 2.72 4.12
N GLN A 69 -3.66 2.72 2.82
CA GLN A 69 -3.96 1.61 1.94
C GLN A 69 -2.79 1.43 0.97
N VAL A 70 -2.37 0.19 0.77
CA VAL A 70 -1.37 -0.18 -0.25
C VAL A 70 -1.97 -1.26 -1.13
N ARG A 71 -1.80 -1.11 -2.43
CA ARG A 71 -2.29 -2.02 -3.47
C ARG A 71 -1.14 -2.83 -4.03
N ALA A 72 -1.45 -4.03 -4.50
CA ALA A 72 -0.47 -4.92 -5.16
C ALA A 72 0.19 -4.28 -6.40
N GLY A 73 -0.43 -3.25 -6.99
CA GLY A 73 0.12 -2.47 -8.10
C GLY A 73 1.16 -1.43 -7.70
N ALA A 74 1.92 -1.65 -6.62
CA ALA A 74 2.95 -0.75 -6.10
C ALA A 74 2.48 0.71 -5.88
N THR A 75 1.21 0.86 -5.51
CA THR A 75 0.57 2.14 -5.24
C THR A 75 -0.05 2.12 -3.86
N GLY A 76 -0.15 3.28 -3.23
CA GLY A 76 -0.79 3.40 -1.94
C GLY A 76 -1.25 4.82 -1.66
N HIS A 77 -1.97 4.99 -0.57
CA HIS A 77 -2.31 6.29 -0.06
C HIS A 77 -2.34 6.29 1.46
N ILE A 78 -2.12 7.46 2.04
CA ILE A 78 -2.27 7.72 3.46
C ILE A 78 -3.33 8.80 3.62
N GLN A 79 -4.33 8.51 4.43
CA GLN A 79 -5.38 9.42 4.82
C GLN A 79 -5.21 9.81 6.30
N CYS A 80 -4.90 11.07 6.57
CA CYS A 80 -4.86 11.64 7.91
C CYS A 80 -6.01 12.65 8.06
N GLY A 81 -7.18 12.21 8.52
CA GLY A 81 -8.39 13.05 8.55
C GLY A 81 -8.85 13.41 7.13
N ASP A 82 -8.90 14.70 6.80
CA ASP A 82 -9.24 15.22 5.45
C ASP A 82 -8.03 15.29 4.49
N VAL A 83 -6.83 14.95 4.95
CA VAL A 83 -5.62 15.02 4.14
C VAL A 83 -5.34 13.66 3.50
N TYR A 84 -5.45 13.59 2.17
CA TYR A 84 -5.05 12.44 1.37
C TYR A 84 -3.69 12.68 0.73
N ARG A 85 -2.78 11.71 0.91
CA ARG A 85 -1.47 11.69 0.25
C ARG A 85 -1.35 10.40 -0.53
N TYR A 86 -1.05 10.49 -1.80
CA TYR A 86 -0.91 9.33 -2.67
C TYR A 86 0.57 9.02 -2.85
N PHE A 87 0.90 7.74 -2.90
CA PHE A 87 2.26 7.25 -3.00
C PHE A 87 2.31 6.22 -4.12
N ALA A 88 3.35 6.32 -4.94
CA ALA A 88 3.62 5.33 -5.97
C ALA A 88 5.10 5.00 -5.95
N CYS A 89 5.41 3.72 -6.12
CA CYS A 89 6.79 3.25 -6.09
C CYS A 89 7.07 2.38 -7.32
N ASP A 90 7.81 2.94 -8.25
CA ASP A 90 8.23 2.22 -9.47
C ASP A 90 9.29 1.14 -9.15
N ASP A 91 10.11 1.35 -8.12
CA ASP A 91 11.21 0.44 -7.75
C ASP A 91 10.81 -0.62 -6.71
N CYS A 92 9.62 -0.49 -6.12
CA CYS A 92 9.14 -1.40 -5.08
C CYS A 92 8.56 -2.70 -5.66
N GLU A 93 8.51 -2.85 -6.98
CA GLU A 93 8.00 -4.07 -7.65
C GLU A 93 8.69 -5.33 -7.11
N ALA A 94 9.95 -5.23 -6.71
CA ALA A 94 10.69 -6.31 -6.06
C ALA A 94 10.08 -6.75 -4.70
N LEU A 95 9.55 -5.82 -3.90
CA LEU A 95 8.88 -6.12 -2.63
C LEU A 95 7.60 -6.93 -2.87
N PHE A 96 6.84 -6.59 -3.90
CA PHE A 96 5.62 -7.30 -4.29
C PHE A 96 5.90 -8.61 -5.05
N LYS A 97 7.04 -8.74 -5.74
CA LYS A 97 7.47 -9.97 -6.43
C LYS A 97 7.96 -11.06 -5.47
N THR A 98 8.44 -10.72 -4.28
CA THR A 98 8.89 -11.71 -3.29
C THR A 98 7.75 -12.63 -2.81
N SER A 99 6.49 -12.27 -3.02
CA SER A 99 5.33 -13.10 -2.72
C SER A 99 5.12 -14.27 -3.71
N GLU A 100 5.83 -14.31 -4.85
CA GLU A 100 5.79 -15.43 -5.82
C GLU A 100 6.79 -16.56 -5.51
N THR A 101 7.58 -16.49 -4.43
CA THR A 101 8.48 -17.60 -4.04
C THR A 101 8.49 -17.79 -2.52
N LYS A 102 7.47 -18.45 -2.00
CA LYS A 102 7.61 -19.27 -0.78
C LYS A 102 7.36 -20.72 -1.17
N GLU A 103 8.45 -21.43 -1.46
CA GLU A 103 8.49 -22.90 -1.55
C GLU A 103 8.34 -23.54 -0.16
#